data_AF-A0A5K0ZRD3-F1
#
_entry.id   AF-A0A5K0ZRD3-F1
#
_cell.length_a   1.000
_cell.length_b   1.000
_cell.length_c   1.000
_cell.angle_alpha   90.00
_cell.angle_beta   90.00
_cell.angle_gamma   90.00
#
_symmetry.space_group_name_H-M   'P 1'
#
loop_
_entity.id
_entity.type
_entity.pdbx_description
1 polymer ?
#
loop_
_entity_poly.entity_id
_entity_poly.type
_entity_poly.pdbx_seq_one_letter_code
_entity_poly.pdbx_strand_id
1 'polypeptide(L)'
;LNDRQREENIVKAALALRETERPLSLRNLYGMIATVTTFFLWSRLSRRSRGKTGRPINSEEGKAESFTRSPSSSPPSVREDGFQYDVFLSFKGSDTRKSFTGLLYEALQNQGITTFIDNEELKRGKKVEDVLGNIERSKIFVPIFSKSYADL
;
A
#
# COMPACT_ATOMS: atom_id res chain seq x y z
N LEU A 1 21.50 -47.60 -30.51
CA LEU A 1 20.73 -47.38 -29.26
C LEU A 1 19.42 -48.12 -29.46
N ASN A 2 19.14 -49.16 -28.67
CA ASN A 2 17.97 -50.00 -28.92
C ASN A 2 16.70 -49.18 -28.66
N ASP A 3 15.68 -49.32 -29.53
CA ASP A 3 14.44 -48.55 -29.42
C ASP A 3 13.76 -48.74 -28.06
N ARG A 4 13.91 -49.92 -27.46
CA ARG A 4 13.50 -50.21 -26.08
C ARG A 4 14.14 -49.28 -25.05
N GLN A 5 15.43 -48.94 -25.22
CA GLN A 5 16.13 -48.04 -24.30
C GLN A 5 15.62 -46.60 -24.43
N ARG A 6 15.19 -46.20 -25.63
CA ARG A 6 14.59 -44.88 -25.87
C ARG A 6 13.24 -44.78 -25.18
N GLU A 7 12.40 -45.80 -25.32
CA GLU A 7 11.10 -45.87 -24.65
C GLU A 7 11.24 -45.85 -23.12
N GLU A 8 12.16 -46.63 -22.55
CA GLU A 8 12.42 -46.60 -21.10
C GLU A 8 12.85 -45.22 -20.61
N ASN A 9 13.70 -44.53 -21.37
CA ASN A 9 14.15 -43.19 -21.00
C ASN A 9 13.02 -42.16 -21.10
N ILE A 10 12.12 -42.30 -22.08
CA ILE A 10 10.94 -41.44 -22.23
C ILE A 10 9.93 -41.69 -21.09
N VAL A 11 9.67 -42.94 -20.74
CA VAL A 11 8.76 -43.29 -19.64
C VAL A 11 9.32 -42.81 -18.30
N LYS A 12 10.63 -42.96 -18.06
CA LYS A 12 11.29 -42.42 -16.87
C LYS A 12 11.22 -40.89 -16.81
N ALA A 13 11.42 -40.20 -17.94
CA ALA A 13 11.28 -38.74 -18.02
C ALA A 13 9.84 -38.28 -17.76
N ALA A 14 8.84 -38.98 -18.32
CA ALA A 14 7.43 -38.68 -18.11
C ALA A 14 6.99 -38.94 -16.65
N LEU A 15 7.51 -40.00 -16.02
CA LEU A 15 7.24 -40.30 -14.61
C LEU A 15 7.86 -39.24 -13.69
N ALA A 16 9.09 -38.79 -13.98
CA ALA A 16 9.76 -37.73 -13.24
C ALA A 16 9.00 -36.39 -13.35
N LEU A 17 8.47 -36.06 -14.52
CA LEU A 17 7.62 -34.88 -14.71
C LEU A 17 6.30 -35.00 -13.93
N ARG A 18 5.70 -36.20 -13.89
CA ARG A 18 4.49 -36.47 -13.09
C ARG A 18 4.73 -36.35 -11.58
N GLU A 19 5.94 -36.58 -11.09
CA GLU A 19 6.30 -36.40 -9.68
C GLU A 19 6.52 -34.93 -9.28
N THR A 20 6.81 -34.04 -10.25
CA THR A 20 7.03 -32.61 -10.00
C THR A 20 5.75 -31.77 -9.91
N GLU A 21 4.60 -32.31 -10.34
CA GLU A 21 3.30 -31.63 -10.24
C GLU A 21 2.54 -32.03 -8.97
N ARG A 22 3.17 -31.86 -7.80
CA ARG A 22 2.41 -31.89 -6.52
C ARG A 22 1.76 -30.52 -6.31
N PRO A 23 0.42 -30.41 -6.22
CA PRO A 23 -0.22 -29.13 -5.92
C PRO A 23 0.27 -28.61 -4.57
N LEU A 24 0.58 -27.30 -4.52
CA LEU A 24 1.02 -26.58 -3.32
C LEU A 24 0.17 -26.99 -2.11
N SER A 25 0.81 -27.59 -1.10
CA SER A 25 0.12 -28.14 0.07
C SER A 25 -0.70 -27.07 0.79
N LEU A 26 -2.00 -27.34 0.99
CA LEU A 26 -2.96 -26.51 1.75
C LEU A 26 -2.45 -26.04 3.12
N ARG A 27 -1.44 -26.71 3.68
CA ARG A 27 -0.75 -26.34 4.92
C ARG A 27 -0.05 -24.97 4.85
N ASN A 28 0.56 -24.63 3.71
CA ASN A 28 1.26 -23.35 3.57
C ASN A 28 0.27 -22.20 3.32
N LEU A 29 -0.84 -22.48 2.62
CA LEU A 29 -1.90 -21.51 2.36
C LEU A 29 -2.64 -21.12 3.64
N TYR A 30 -3.00 -22.10 4.47
CA TYR A 30 -3.65 -21.82 5.76
C TYR A 30 -2.71 -21.08 6.73
N GLY A 31 -1.41 -21.38 6.70
CA GLY A 31 -0.40 -20.64 7.46
C GLY A 31 -0.29 -19.18 7.05
N MET A 32 -0.34 -18.86 5.75
CA MET A 32 -0.27 -17.48 5.24
C MET A 32 -1.53 -16.66 5.55
N ILE A 33 -2.71 -17.30 5.53
CA ILE A 33 -3.98 -16.60 5.79
C ILE A 33 -4.19 -16.39 7.31
N ALA A 34 -3.74 -17.33 8.15
CA ALA A 34 -3.85 -17.23 9.60
C ALA A 34 -3.02 -16.07 10.18
N THR A 35 -1.86 -15.74 9.60
CA THR A 35 -1.03 -14.61 10.08
C THR A 35 -1.64 -13.25 9.72
N VAL A 36 -2.19 -13.10 8.52
CA VAL A 36 -2.82 -11.84 8.09
C VAL A 36 -4.09 -11.56 8.89
N THR A 37 -4.91 -12.60 9.15
CA THR A 37 -6.15 -12.46 9.92
C THR A 37 -5.91 -12.18 11.41
N THR A 38 -4.92 -12.81 12.04
CA THR A 38 -4.55 -12.55 13.45
C THR A 38 -3.96 -11.16 13.65
N PHE A 39 -3.13 -10.67 12.73
CA PHE A 39 -2.57 -9.32 12.78
C PHE A 39 -3.67 -8.23 12.66
N PHE A 40 -4.64 -8.44 11.77
CA PHE A 40 -5.77 -7.52 11.62
C PHE A 40 -6.71 -7.53 12.83
N LEU A 41 -6.98 -8.70 13.42
CA LEU A 41 -7.82 -8.80 14.61
C LEU A 41 -7.17 -8.11 15.82
N TRP A 42 -5.87 -8.29 16.02
CA TRP A 42 -5.11 -7.64 17.10
C TRP A 42 -5.04 -6.12 16.92
N SER A 43 -4.83 -5.66 15.68
CA SER A 43 -4.74 -4.23 15.35
C SER A 43 -6.03 -3.47 15.63
N ARG A 44 -7.20 -4.13 15.58
CA ARG A 44 -8.51 -3.50 15.84
C ARG A 44 -8.84 -3.43 17.33
N LEU A 45 -8.28 -4.32 18.16
CA LEU A 45 -8.58 -4.38 19.59
C LEU A 45 -7.62 -3.54 20.46
N SER A 46 -6.39 -3.26 19.98
CA SER A 46 -5.40 -2.47 20.74
C SER A 46 -5.58 -0.95 20.70
N ARG A 47 -6.65 -0.40 20.11
CA ARG A 47 -6.91 1.06 20.10
C ARG A 47 -8.07 1.47 21.02
N ARG A 48 -8.06 1.00 22.27
CA ARG A 48 -8.92 1.62 23.29
C ARG A 48 -8.35 1.47 24.69
N SER A 49 -7.15 2.00 24.91
CA SER A 49 -6.69 2.33 26.26
C SER A 49 -5.74 3.53 26.24
N ARG A 50 -6.31 4.70 26.52
CA ARG A 50 -5.73 5.76 27.35
C ARG A 50 -6.81 6.82 27.59
N GLY A 51 -7.48 6.68 28.74
CA GLY A 51 -8.21 7.79 29.35
C GLY A 51 -7.27 8.71 30.14
N LYS A 52 -7.73 9.95 30.34
CA LYS A 52 -7.43 10.90 31.45
C LYS A 52 -8.35 12.12 31.22
N THR A 53 -9.54 12.21 31.83
CA THR A 53 -9.91 12.80 33.15
C THR A 53 -9.52 14.29 33.34
N GLY A 54 -10.53 15.13 33.63
CA GLY A 54 -10.55 16.63 33.71
C GLY A 54 -9.73 17.30 34.84
N ARG A 55 -9.85 18.60 35.19
CA ARG A 55 -10.93 19.62 35.24
C ARG A 55 -10.31 21.09 35.11
N PRO A 56 -10.84 22.20 35.68
CA PRO A 56 -11.71 23.20 35.02
C PRO A 56 -11.23 24.69 35.10
N ILE A 57 -11.97 25.56 34.36
CA ILE A 57 -12.34 26.99 34.56
C ILE A 57 -11.28 28.02 35.02
N ASN A 58 -11.13 29.10 34.23
CA ASN A 58 -11.11 30.49 34.72
C ASN A 58 -11.84 31.39 33.70
N SER A 59 -12.68 32.27 34.24
CA SER A 59 -13.49 33.30 33.55
C SER A 59 -12.74 34.64 33.46
N GLU A 60 -13.40 35.61 32.83
CA GLU A 60 -13.06 37.04 32.60
C GLU A 60 -12.36 37.33 31.27
N GLU A 61 -12.65 38.39 30.51
CA GLU A 61 -13.81 39.26 30.27
C GLU A 61 -13.42 40.05 28.98
N GLY A 62 -14.37 40.73 28.34
CA GLY A 62 -14.27 41.19 26.95
C GLY A 62 -13.19 42.21 26.60
N LYS A 63 -12.80 42.27 25.32
CA LYS A 63 -12.80 43.50 24.51
C LYS A 63 -12.69 43.21 23.01
N ALA A 64 -13.43 43.98 22.23
CA ALA A 64 -13.50 43.90 20.78
C ALA A 64 -12.25 44.47 20.07
N GLU A 65 -12.11 44.03 18.81
CA GLU A 65 -11.53 44.73 17.64
C GLU A 65 -10.21 44.23 17.04
N SER A 66 -10.20 44.27 15.69
CA SER A 66 -9.11 44.03 14.74
C SER A 66 -8.80 42.57 14.37
N PHE A 67 -9.56 42.05 13.39
CA PHE A 67 -9.25 40.85 12.62
C PHE A 67 -8.03 41.10 11.69
N THR A 68 -6.82 40.96 12.21
CA THR A 68 -5.63 40.63 11.39
C THR A 68 -5.12 39.26 11.85
N ARG A 69 -5.78 38.21 11.36
CA ARG A 69 -5.40 36.82 11.64
C ARG A 69 -4.10 36.52 10.88
N SER A 70 -2.98 36.81 11.52
CA SER A 70 -1.68 36.23 11.16
C SER A 70 -1.86 34.70 11.12
N PRO A 71 -1.39 34.00 10.08
CA PRO A 71 -1.48 32.54 10.06
C PRO A 71 -0.61 32.03 11.20
N SER A 72 -1.22 31.41 12.22
CA SER A 72 -0.45 30.62 13.17
C SER A 72 0.16 29.47 12.39
N SER A 73 1.44 29.61 12.06
CA SER A 73 2.26 28.58 11.46
C SER A 73 2.45 27.49 12.52
N SER A 74 1.41 26.67 12.71
CA SER A 74 1.62 25.34 13.25
C SER A 74 2.47 24.64 12.19
N PRO A 75 3.72 24.26 12.48
CA PRO A 75 4.48 23.48 11.53
C PRO A 75 3.63 22.26 11.15
N PRO A 76 3.61 21.83 9.88
CA PRO A 76 2.92 20.61 9.52
C PRO A 76 3.44 19.53 10.47
N SER A 77 2.54 18.91 11.21
CA SER A 77 2.87 17.89 12.20
C SER A 77 3.75 16.85 11.50
N VAL A 78 5.05 16.89 11.77
CA VAL A 78 5.97 15.88 11.29
C VAL A 78 5.43 14.59 11.88
N ARG A 79 4.95 13.69 11.03
CA ARG A 79 4.38 12.42 11.49
C ARG A 79 5.49 11.72 12.25
N GLU A 80 5.22 11.33 13.50
CA GLU A 80 6.22 10.70 14.38
C GLU A 80 6.76 9.38 13.80
N ASP A 81 6.05 8.80 12.83
CA ASP A 81 6.43 7.58 12.14
C ASP A 81 7.46 7.78 11.00
N GLY A 82 7.82 9.02 10.67
CA GLY A 82 8.80 9.35 9.62
C GLY A 82 8.28 9.19 8.19
N PHE A 83 7.02 8.79 8.01
CA PHE A 83 6.41 8.65 6.69
C PHE A 83 5.65 9.93 6.31
N GLN A 84 5.70 10.30 5.03
CA GLN A 84 4.94 11.43 4.50
C GLN A 84 3.55 10.98 4.01
N TYR A 85 3.45 9.75 3.52
CA TYR A 85 2.25 9.16 2.94
C TYR A 85 1.91 7.84 3.60
N ASP A 86 0.61 7.55 3.70
CA ASP A 86 0.12 6.26 4.14
C ASP A 86 0.17 5.24 2.99
N VAL A 87 -0.09 5.68 1.75
CA VAL A 87 -0.13 4.81 0.57
C VAL A 87 0.59 5.45 -0.61
N PHE A 88 1.36 4.65 -1.36
CA PHE A 88 1.88 4.96 -2.67
C PHE A 88 1.12 4.14 -3.72
N LEU A 89 0.47 4.81 -4.68
CA LEU A 89 -0.18 4.17 -5.83
C LEU A 89 0.72 4.26 -7.06
N SER A 90 1.09 3.10 -7.63
CA SER A 90 1.77 3.00 -8.93
C SER A 90 0.80 2.48 -9.98
N PHE A 91 0.65 3.18 -11.10
CA PHE A 91 -0.30 2.78 -12.15
C PHE A 91 0.05 3.41 -13.50
N LYS A 92 -0.44 2.79 -14.57
CA LYS A 92 -0.42 3.42 -15.89
C LYS A 92 -1.57 4.40 -16.03
N GLY A 93 -1.22 5.68 -16.21
CA GLY A 93 -2.18 6.77 -16.35
C GLY A 93 -3.19 6.55 -17.49
N SER A 94 -2.72 6.03 -18.62
CA SER A 94 -3.51 5.81 -19.85
C SER A 94 -4.65 4.84 -19.61
N ASP A 95 -4.39 3.85 -18.77
CA ASP A 95 -5.27 2.71 -18.61
C ASP A 95 -6.29 2.93 -17.49
N THR A 96 -5.84 3.50 -16.36
CA THR A 96 -6.60 3.39 -15.11
C THR A 96 -6.88 4.72 -14.39
N ARG A 97 -6.33 5.86 -14.84
CA ARG A 97 -6.45 7.15 -14.12
C ARG A 97 -7.90 7.56 -13.87
N LYS A 98 -8.74 7.52 -14.90
CA LYS A 98 -10.14 7.97 -14.83
C LYS A 98 -11.12 6.87 -14.42
N SER A 99 -10.64 5.65 -14.23
CA SER A 99 -11.44 4.47 -13.89
C SER A 99 -11.09 4.01 -12.48
N PHE A 100 -10.49 2.82 -12.35
CA PHE A 100 -10.20 2.19 -11.07
C PHE A 100 -9.33 3.03 -10.14
N THR A 101 -8.24 3.61 -10.65
CA THR A 101 -7.29 4.37 -9.82
C THR A 101 -7.90 5.66 -9.29
N GLY A 102 -8.71 6.35 -10.09
CA GLY A 102 -9.43 7.55 -9.67
C GLY A 102 -10.41 7.25 -8.53
N LEU A 103 -11.20 6.19 -8.68
CA LEU A 103 -12.14 5.74 -7.65
C LEU A 103 -11.43 5.29 -6.37
N LEU A 104 -10.33 4.54 -6.50
CA LEU A 104 -9.53 4.11 -5.36
C LEU A 104 -8.94 5.31 -4.61
N TYR A 105 -8.38 6.28 -5.32
CA TYR A 105 -7.83 7.48 -4.71
C TYR A 105 -8.89 8.29 -3.96
N GLU A 106 -10.06 8.51 -4.57
CA GLU A 106 -11.16 9.21 -3.93
C GLU A 106 -11.63 8.49 -2.66
N ALA A 107 -11.77 7.16 -2.72
CA ALA A 107 -12.13 6.35 -1.56
C ALA A 107 -11.10 6.46 -0.42
N LEU A 108 -9.80 6.45 -0.74
CA LEU A 108 -8.72 6.62 0.24
C LEU A 108 -8.75 8.02 0.87
N GLN A 109 -8.94 9.07 0.06
CA GLN A 109 -9.06 10.44 0.54
C GLN A 109 -10.28 10.63 1.46
N ASN A 110 -11.42 10.05 1.10
CA ASN A 110 -12.63 10.08 1.91
C ASN A 110 -12.47 9.40 3.28
N GLN A 111 -11.50 8.48 3.42
CA GLN A 111 -11.13 7.85 4.69
C GLN A 111 -10.00 8.57 5.42
N GLY A 112 -9.52 9.71 4.91
CA GLY A 112 -8.41 10.47 5.49
C GLY A 112 -7.04 9.81 5.30
N ILE A 113 -6.91 8.88 4.36
CA ILE A 113 -5.66 8.15 4.08
C ILE A 113 -4.81 9.00 3.12
N THR A 114 -3.65 9.46 3.60
CA THR A 114 -2.78 10.32 2.79
C THR A 114 -2.11 9.49 1.70
N THR A 115 -2.41 9.76 0.43
CA THR A 115 -1.98 8.90 -0.69
C THR A 115 -1.12 9.68 -1.68
N PHE A 116 0.06 9.14 -2.01
CA PHE A 116 0.87 9.58 -3.13
C PHE A 116 0.45 8.85 -4.40
N ILE A 117 0.30 9.59 -5.49
CA ILE A 117 -0.06 9.06 -6.81
C ILE A 117 1.15 9.19 -7.72
N ASP A 118 1.71 8.06 -8.13
CA ASP A 118 2.69 8.04 -9.21
C ASP A 118 2.00 7.77 -10.54
N ASN A 119 1.95 8.82 -11.34
CA ASN A 119 1.26 8.83 -12.60
C ASN A 119 2.28 8.97 -13.73
N GLU A 120 2.61 7.84 -14.35
CA GLU A 120 3.70 7.76 -15.32
C GLU A 120 3.52 8.69 -16.54
N GLU A 121 2.29 8.87 -17.01
CA GLU A 121 2.03 9.69 -18.19
C GLU A 121 2.33 11.18 -18.00
N LEU A 122 2.23 11.70 -16.77
CA LEU A 122 2.48 13.12 -16.50
C LEU A 122 3.97 13.45 -16.38
N LYS A 123 4.86 12.44 -16.36
CA LYS A 123 6.25 12.64 -15.94
C LYS A 123 7.26 11.88 -16.79
N ARG A 124 7.21 12.06 -18.12
CA ARG A 124 8.40 11.83 -18.97
C ARG A 124 9.57 12.64 -18.41
N GLY A 125 10.61 11.97 -17.91
CA GLY A 125 11.84 12.61 -17.40
C GLY A 125 12.00 12.64 -15.88
N LYS A 126 11.17 11.94 -15.10
CA LYS A 126 11.41 11.75 -13.65
C LYS A 126 12.65 10.88 -13.43
N LYS A 127 13.54 11.28 -12.50
CA LYS A 127 14.64 10.42 -12.07
C LYS A 127 14.08 9.26 -11.26
N VAL A 128 14.65 8.07 -11.43
CA VAL A 128 14.30 6.88 -10.63
C VAL A 128 14.44 7.17 -9.13
N GLU A 129 15.43 8.00 -8.76
CA GLU A 129 15.68 8.53 -7.42
C GLU A 129 14.43 9.18 -6.79
N ASP A 130 13.66 9.95 -7.57
CA ASP A 130 12.47 10.64 -7.07
C ASP A 130 11.35 9.64 -6.76
N VAL A 131 11.22 8.58 -7.56
CA VAL A 131 10.21 7.54 -7.35
C VAL A 131 10.56 6.74 -6.10
N LEU A 132 11.82 6.32 -5.97
CA LEU A 132 12.32 5.60 -4.81
C LEU A 132 12.14 6.40 -3.51
N GLY A 133 12.46 7.70 -3.52
CA GLY A 133 12.27 8.54 -2.34
C GLY A 133 10.79 8.66 -1.90
N ASN A 134 9.84 8.61 -2.83
CA ASN A 134 8.42 8.60 -2.49
C ASN A 134 7.95 7.23 -1.98
N ILE A 135 8.54 6.14 -2.46
CA ILE A 135 8.29 4.80 -1.94
C ILE A 135 8.78 4.71 -0.49
N GLU A 136 10.00 5.17 -0.19
CA GLU A 136 10.57 5.18 1.16
C GLU A 136 9.75 6.03 2.14
N ARG A 137 9.15 7.11 1.67
CA ARG A 137 8.27 7.99 2.47
C ARG A 137 6.83 7.50 2.58
N SER A 138 6.53 6.32 2.05
CA SER A 138 5.18 5.73 2.06
C SER A 138 5.15 4.45 2.88
N LYS A 139 4.08 4.25 3.66
CA LYS A 139 3.93 3.03 4.49
C LYS A 139 3.56 1.79 3.69
N ILE A 140 2.76 1.97 2.63
CA ILE A 140 2.20 0.88 1.83
C ILE A 140 2.42 1.21 0.36
N PHE A 141 2.90 0.24 -0.42
CA PHE A 141 3.04 0.33 -1.86
C PHE A 141 1.98 -0.52 -2.56
N VAL A 142 1.23 0.07 -3.49
CA VAL A 142 0.13 -0.58 -4.23
C VAL A 142 0.35 -0.41 -5.74
N PRO A 143 0.86 -1.44 -6.44
CA PRO A 143 0.92 -1.45 -7.88
C PRO A 143 -0.42 -1.86 -8.49
N ILE A 144 -0.89 -1.09 -9.47
CA ILE A 144 -2.12 -1.33 -10.22
C ILE A 144 -1.73 -1.73 -11.63
N PHE A 145 -1.64 -3.04 -11.85
CA PHE A 145 -1.29 -3.59 -13.15
C PHE A 145 -2.43 -3.42 -14.15
N SER A 146 -2.05 -3.02 -15.36
CA SER A 146 -2.94 -2.81 -16.50
C SER A 146 -2.22 -3.26 -17.77
N LYS A 147 -2.93 -3.24 -18.90
CA LYS A 147 -2.42 -3.80 -20.17
C LYS A 147 -1.11 -3.16 -20.63
N SER A 148 -0.99 -1.83 -20.48
CA SER A 148 0.19 -1.07 -20.89
C SER A 148 1.08 -0.64 -19.72
N TYR A 149 0.96 -1.32 -18.57
CA TYR A 149 1.73 -0.97 -17.37
C TYR A 149 3.25 -1.04 -17.57
N ALA A 150 3.73 -2.03 -18.31
CA ALA A 150 5.15 -2.21 -18.62
C ALA A 150 5.56 -1.65 -19.99
N ASP A 151 4.67 -0.90 -20.65
CA ASP A 151 4.98 -0.29 -21.94
C ASP A 151 5.86 0.95 -21.72
N LEU A 152 7.01 0.97 -22.41
CA LEU A 152 8.05 2.01 -22.31
C LEU A 152 7.77 3.23 -23.22
#